data_AF-A0AAW7WLG0-F1
#
_entry.id   AF-A0AAW7WLG0-F1
#
_cell.length_a   1.000
_cell.length_b   1.000
_cell.length_c   1.000
_cell.angle_alpha   90.00
_cell.angle_beta   90.00
_cell.angle_gamma   90.00
#
_symmetry.space_group_name_H-M   'P 1'
#
loop_
_entity.id
_entity.type
_entity.pdbx_description
1 polymer ?
#
loop_
_entity_poly.entity_id
_entity_poly.type
_entity_poly.pdbx_seq_one_letter_code
_entity_poly.pdbx_strand_id
1 'polypeptide(L)'
;METIILTRENAHRVTAVRRKDTPGSEPVAFHYRGKRYGYCNFSHLVGEPGREEILAPADFKDWEVVEVAHPGYLEAYFKQACDSYNLTSFSPEERGETDIATHEKELHEDLMAMPEDQRERYMKNYKRYFSAMIAANSRCASAMITGPARFNTARNEKACNSHAKSVTAFREWRERALEAIRKAAEAAKPEEQRLEEEWRKVKALIDDAASTIHGIDTGTVRGYSRALFVSNLAGRLSTYVNHGNVEIIDRAIAYLREWNAKIKKPIVTARHSIFKYPELARKVQEKQQERASRENREIPFNGGKVVYNFEEDRLQLLFGAVPDSDMRTKLKREAFKWSPRNQAWQRQLTSNAVRAACRVLNITL
;
A
#
# COMPACT_ATOMS: atom_id res chain seq x y z
N MET A 1 11.04 38.80 -7.18
CA MET A 1 10.95 37.56 -6.39
C MET A 1 11.28 37.94 -4.96
N GLU A 2 10.44 37.56 -4.00
CA GLU A 2 10.76 37.79 -2.59
C GLU A 2 12.02 36.99 -2.24
N THR A 3 13.07 37.69 -1.82
CA THR A 3 14.31 37.05 -1.36
C THR A 3 14.04 36.33 -0.04
N ILE A 4 14.09 35.00 -0.05
CA ILE A 4 13.93 34.19 1.15
C ILE A 4 15.27 34.21 1.91
N ILE A 5 15.24 34.67 3.16
CA ILE A 5 16.43 34.72 4.02
C ILE A 5 16.63 33.34 4.69
N LEU A 6 17.88 32.92 4.85
CA LEU A 6 18.19 31.71 5.61
C LEU A 6 17.80 31.93 7.09
N THR A 7 17.07 30.99 7.66
CA THR A 7 16.63 31.04 9.06
C THR A 7 16.73 29.65 9.67
N ARG A 8 16.65 29.55 11.00
CA ARG A 8 16.56 28.25 11.66
C ARG A 8 15.30 27.46 11.25
N GLU A 9 14.26 28.14 10.79
CA GLU A 9 12.99 27.52 10.41
C GLU A 9 13.07 26.82 9.05
N ASN A 10 13.93 27.30 8.15
CA ASN A 10 14.08 26.76 6.79
C ASN A 10 15.43 26.08 6.53
N ALA A 11 16.44 26.23 7.39
CA ALA A 11 17.78 25.74 7.14
C ALA A 11 17.83 24.24 6.79
N HIS A 12 17.01 23.41 7.43
CA HIS A 12 17.02 21.96 7.20
C HIS A 12 16.64 21.53 5.78
N ARG A 13 15.98 22.39 4.99
CA ARG A 13 15.60 22.12 3.61
C ARG A 13 16.47 22.84 2.57
N VAL A 14 17.42 23.69 3.00
CA VAL A 14 18.25 24.49 2.09
C VAL A 14 19.45 23.68 1.60
N THR A 15 19.77 23.81 0.31
CA THR A 15 20.92 23.16 -0.33
C THR A 15 21.96 24.16 -0.84
N ALA A 16 21.54 25.36 -1.23
CA ALA A 16 22.44 26.42 -1.67
C ALA A 16 22.01 27.79 -1.15
N VAL A 17 23.01 28.58 -0.77
CA VAL A 17 22.84 29.93 -0.23
C VAL A 17 23.76 30.92 -0.93
N ARG A 18 23.41 32.19 -0.88
CA ARG A 18 24.25 33.28 -1.41
C ARG A 18 24.33 34.42 -0.40
N ARG A 19 25.47 35.11 -0.39
CA ARG A 19 25.71 36.26 0.46
C ARG A 19 24.80 37.42 0.04
N LYS A 20 24.03 37.96 1.00
CA LYS A 20 23.06 39.04 0.74
C LYS A 20 23.72 40.36 0.33
N ASP A 21 24.90 40.63 0.88
CA ASP A 21 25.72 41.80 0.57
C ASP A 21 26.41 41.72 -0.81
N THR A 22 26.49 40.51 -1.40
CA THR A 22 27.07 40.28 -2.73
C THR A 22 26.11 39.49 -3.64
N PRO A 23 25.00 40.10 -4.13
CA PRO A 23 23.99 39.39 -4.92
C PRO A 23 24.49 38.81 -6.26
N GLY A 24 25.63 39.29 -6.75
CA GLY A 24 26.28 38.80 -7.97
C GLY A 24 27.27 37.65 -7.77
N SER A 25 27.51 37.21 -6.52
CA SER A 25 28.39 36.05 -6.28
C SER A 25 27.72 34.74 -6.69
N GLU A 26 28.52 33.73 -6.99
CA GLU A 26 28.00 32.38 -7.21
C GLU A 26 27.39 31.83 -5.90
N PRO A 27 26.25 31.11 -5.97
CA PRO A 27 25.70 30.39 -4.83
C PRO A 27 26.69 29.33 -4.33
N VAL A 28 26.73 29.13 -3.02
CA VAL A 28 27.57 28.14 -2.36
C VAL A 28 26.72 27.08 -1.69
N ALA A 29 27.20 25.84 -1.66
CA ALA A 29 26.49 24.75 -1.02
C ALA A 29 26.33 25.01 0.49
N PHE A 30 25.13 24.72 1.01
CA PHE A 30 24.82 24.78 2.44
C PHE A 30 24.55 23.36 2.96
N HIS A 31 25.25 22.99 4.03
CA HIS A 31 25.13 21.68 4.65
C HIS A 31 24.52 21.82 6.03
N TYR A 32 23.22 21.57 6.12
CA TYR A 32 22.51 21.54 7.39
C TYR A 32 23.07 20.44 8.30
N ARG A 33 23.65 20.84 9.45
CA ARG A 33 24.31 19.95 10.41
C ARG A 33 25.41 19.08 9.76
N GLY A 34 26.14 19.64 8.80
CA GLY A 34 27.14 18.94 8.00
C GLY A 34 28.30 18.33 8.81
N LYS A 35 28.61 18.86 10.00
CA LYS A 35 29.62 18.28 10.90
C LYS A 35 29.04 18.00 12.28
N ARG A 36 29.24 16.78 12.78
CA ARG A 36 28.78 16.34 14.10
C ARG A 36 29.97 16.12 15.03
N TYR A 37 29.90 16.71 16.23
CA TYR A 37 30.96 16.64 17.25
C TYR A 37 30.57 15.75 18.44
N GLY A 38 29.30 15.36 18.55
CA GLY A 38 28.81 14.53 19.65
C GLY A 38 27.30 14.36 19.66
N TYR A 39 26.74 14.04 20.84
CA TYR A 39 25.29 14.00 21.03
C TYR A 39 24.74 15.43 21.03
N CYS A 40 23.79 15.74 20.14
CA CYS A 40 23.20 17.07 19.96
C CYS A 40 24.20 18.21 19.69
N ASN A 41 25.43 17.91 19.27
CA ASN A 41 26.43 18.93 18.94
C ASN A 41 26.80 18.83 17.45
N PHE A 42 26.47 19.87 16.69
CA PHE A 42 26.65 19.95 15.25
C PHE A 42 26.96 21.38 14.79
N SER A 43 27.66 21.50 13.66
CA SER A 43 27.84 22.75 12.93
C SER A 43 27.16 22.66 11.58
N HIS A 44 26.54 23.76 11.16
CA HIS A 44 26.14 23.97 9.77
C HIS A 44 27.38 24.40 8.99
N LEU A 45 27.50 23.94 7.76
CA LEU A 45 28.64 24.25 6.91
C LEU A 45 28.20 25.00 5.66
N VAL A 46 29.08 25.82 5.12
CA VAL A 46 28.89 26.49 3.84
C VAL A 46 30.16 26.35 2.99
N GLY A 47 29.99 26.13 1.69
CA GLY A 47 31.10 25.98 0.74
C GLY A 47 31.22 24.57 0.15
N GLU A 48 32.23 24.42 -0.72
CA GLU A 48 32.50 23.21 -1.48
C GLU A 48 33.08 22.08 -0.60
N PRO A 49 32.84 20.80 -0.94
CA PRO A 49 33.39 19.66 -0.23
C PRO A 49 34.90 19.74 -0.02
N GLY A 50 35.36 19.69 1.23
CA GLY A 50 36.78 19.80 1.61
C GLY A 50 37.31 21.22 1.82
N ARG A 51 36.50 22.26 1.57
CA ARG A 51 36.79 23.68 1.88
C ARG A 51 35.64 24.32 2.65
N GLU A 52 34.86 23.53 3.37
CA GLU A 52 33.68 24.03 4.06
C GLU A 52 34.04 24.88 5.28
N GLU A 53 33.36 26.02 5.42
CA GLU A 53 33.44 26.88 6.58
C GLU A 53 32.25 26.64 7.52
N ILE A 54 32.46 26.82 8.82
CA ILE A 54 31.36 26.74 9.80
C ILE A 54 30.50 27.99 9.68
N LEU A 55 29.21 27.81 9.45
CA LEU A 55 28.22 28.88 9.46
C LEU A 55 27.40 28.81 10.75
N ALA A 56 27.54 29.82 11.61
CA ALA A 56 26.76 29.91 12.85
C ALA A 56 25.31 30.36 12.56
N PRO A 57 24.30 29.85 13.30
CA PRO A 57 22.91 30.28 13.13
C PRO A 57 22.68 31.79 13.28
N ALA A 58 23.54 32.50 14.04
CA ALA A 58 23.46 33.95 14.22
C ALA A 58 23.73 34.73 12.91
N ASP A 59 24.49 34.14 12.00
CA ASP A 59 24.91 34.75 10.74
C ASP A 59 23.96 34.40 9.59
N PHE A 60 22.97 33.53 9.80
CA PHE A 60 22.02 33.10 8.76
C PHE A 60 21.30 34.28 8.08
N LYS A 61 21.03 35.36 8.83
CA LYS A 61 20.41 36.60 8.32
C LYS A 61 21.17 37.28 7.17
N ASP A 62 22.46 36.98 7.03
CA ASP A 62 23.35 37.55 6.00
C ASP A 62 23.36 36.70 4.72
N TRP A 63 22.58 35.62 4.70
CA TRP A 63 22.49 34.68 3.58
C TRP A 63 21.06 34.60 3.04
N GLU A 64 20.94 34.62 1.73
CA GLU A 64 19.71 34.32 1.02
C GLU A 64 19.70 32.85 0.56
N VAL A 65 18.52 32.25 0.59
CA VAL A 65 18.26 30.90 0.12
C VAL A 65 18.11 30.95 -1.40
N VAL A 66 18.96 30.20 -2.10
CA VAL A 66 18.92 30.10 -3.56
C VAL A 66 18.24 28.81 -3.99
N GLU A 67 18.55 27.70 -3.32
CA GLU A 67 18.00 26.38 -3.64
C GLU A 67 17.57 25.63 -2.38
N VAL A 68 16.50 24.86 -2.52
CA VAL A 68 15.95 24.00 -1.48
C VAL A 68 15.76 22.58 -1.99
N ALA A 69 16.02 21.59 -1.14
CA ALA A 69 15.77 20.18 -1.40
C ALA A 69 14.27 19.87 -1.52
N HIS A 70 13.44 20.57 -0.74
CA HIS A 70 11.99 20.44 -0.79
C HIS A 70 11.28 21.72 -0.31
N PRO A 71 9.98 21.89 -0.63
CA PRO A 71 9.14 22.94 -0.05
C PRO A 71 9.05 22.87 1.49
N GLY A 72 8.73 24.00 2.12
CA GLY A 72 8.44 24.09 3.55
C GLY A 72 7.01 23.63 3.83
N TYR A 73 6.84 22.37 4.21
CA TYR A 73 5.52 21.79 4.44
C TYR A 73 4.97 22.09 5.84
N LEU A 74 5.85 22.07 6.83
CA LEU A 74 5.55 22.11 8.26
C LEU A 74 6.15 23.34 8.97
N GLU A 75 6.73 24.29 8.24
CA GLU A 75 7.32 25.54 8.79
C GLU A 75 6.37 26.27 9.76
N ALA A 76 5.06 26.31 9.46
CA ALA A 76 4.05 26.91 10.34
C ALA A 76 3.96 26.27 11.74
N TYR A 77 4.50 25.06 11.91
CA TYR A 77 4.54 24.33 13.19
C TYR A 77 5.92 24.41 13.87
N PHE A 78 6.91 25.07 13.28
CA PHE A 78 8.29 25.09 13.79
C PHE A 78 8.36 25.52 15.26
N LYS A 79 7.78 26.68 15.59
CA LYS A 79 7.72 27.19 16.96
C LYS A 79 7.04 26.20 17.91
N GLN A 80 5.89 25.63 17.51
CA GLN A 80 5.15 24.68 18.33
C GLN A 80 5.92 23.37 18.57
N ALA A 81 6.69 22.91 17.57
CA ALA A 81 7.54 21.73 17.68
C ALA A 81 8.68 21.97 18.69
N CYS A 82 9.37 23.11 18.60
CA CYS A 82 10.38 23.53 19.59
C CYS A 82 9.77 23.64 20.99
N ASP A 83 8.65 24.37 21.12
CA ASP A 83 7.98 24.57 22.41
C ASP A 83 7.51 23.25 23.06
N SER A 84 7.24 22.23 22.24
CA SER A 84 6.83 20.92 22.74
C SER A 84 7.89 20.21 23.59
N TYR A 85 9.16 20.62 23.46
CA TYR A 85 10.28 20.05 24.22
C TYR A 85 10.68 20.88 25.43
N ASN A 86 10.06 22.04 25.69
CA ASN A 86 10.44 22.95 26.79
C ASN A 86 10.42 22.29 28.18
N LEU A 87 9.59 21.25 28.37
CA LEU A 87 9.48 20.53 29.64
C LEU A 87 10.25 19.20 29.65
N THR A 88 10.88 18.81 28.54
CA THR A 88 11.49 17.48 28.38
C THR A 88 12.94 17.49 27.88
N SER A 89 13.49 18.64 27.48
CA SER A 89 14.88 18.78 27.01
C SER A 89 15.57 20.04 27.54
N PHE A 90 16.89 19.97 27.67
CA PHE A 90 17.75 21.15 27.89
C PHE A 90 18.00 21.97 26.60
N SER A 91 17.74 21.38 25.42
CA SER A 91 17.90 22.03 24.11
C SER A 91 16.61 21.88 23.29
N PRO A 92 15.49 22.50 23.72
CA PRO A 92 14.19 22.32 23.08
C PRO A 92 14.17 22.77 21.61
N GLU A 93 14.91 23.83 21.27
CA GLU A 93 15.02 24.31 19.88
C GLU A 93 15.66 23.27 18.97
N GLU A 94 16.79 22.67 19.38
CA GLU A 94 17.50 21.66 18.59
C GLU A 94 16.65 20.39 18.39
N ARG A 95 15.89 20.00 19.42
CA ARG A 95 14.97 18.86 19.37
C ARG A 95 13.80 19.12 18.43
N GLY A 96 13.16 20.28 18.53
CA GLY A 96 12.06 20.67 17.64
C GLY A 96 12.50 20.78 16.18
N GLU A 97 13.66 21.40 15.93
CA GLU A 97 14.26 21.51 14.61
C GLU A 97 14.57 20.13 14.00
N THR A 98 15.05 19.18 14.83
CA THR A 98 15.27 17.78 14.40
C THR A 98 13.95 17.10 14.01
N ASP A 99 12.92 17.28 14.84
CA ASP A 99 11.61 16.66 14.63
C ASP A 99 10.96 17.19 13.34
N ILE A 100 10.95 18.51 13.14
CA ILE A 100 10.47 19.16 11.91
C ILE A 100 11.25 18.66 10.70
N ALA A 101 12.58 18.67 10.74
CA ALA A 101 13.40 18.23 9.61
C ALA A 101 13.12 16.76 9.22
N THR A 102 12.95 15.89 10.22
CA THR A 102 12.63 14.47 9.99
C THR A 102 11.25 14.30 9.35
N HIS A 103 10.25 15.00 9.88
CA HIS A 103 8.88 14.91 9.39
C HIS A 103 8.67 15.59 8.04
N GLU A 104 9.35 16.69 7.74
CA GLU A 104 9.29 17.31 6.42
C GLU A 104 9.92 16.45 5.34
N LYS A 105 11.08 15.84 5.62
CA LYS A 105 11.71 14.89 4.71
C LYS A 105 10.79 13.69 4.45
N GLU A 106 10.23 13.11 5.50
CA GLU A 106 9.29 11.98 5.38
C GLU A 106 8.06 12.36 4.55
N LEU A 107 7.46 13.54 4.81
CA LEU A 107 6.33 14.02 4.05
C LEU A 107 6.70 14.29 2.58
N HIS A 108 7.88 14.83 2.31
CA HIS A 108 8.36 15.04 0.94
C HIS A 108 8.46 13.71 0.18
N GLU A 109 9.13 12.72 0.76
CA GLU A 109 9.30 11.39 0.17
C GLU A 109 7.94 10.73 -0.13
N ASP A 110 6.99 10.83 0.81
CA ASP A 110 5.63 10.34 0.63
C ASP A 110 4.94 11.02 -0.56
N LEU A 111 5.02 12.35 -0.64
CA LEU A 111 4.35 13.12 -1.70
C LEU A 111 4.95 12.82 -3.07
N MET A 112 6.27 12.63 -3.17
CA MET A 112 6.93 12.28 -4.43
C MET A 112 6.58 10.87 -4.90
N ALA A 113 6.33 9.94 -3.98
CA ALA A 113 5.96 8.56 -4.30
C ALA A 113 4.48 8.38 -4.66
N MET A 114 3.60 9.35 -4.38
CA MET A 114 2.16 9.23 -4.60
C MET A 114 1.63 10.06 -5.79
N PRO A 115 0.50 9.65 -6.39
CA PRO A 115 -0.22 10.43 -7.39
C PRO A 115 -0.63 11.83 -6.90
N GLU A 116 -0.62 12.81 -7.81
CA GLU A 116 -0.85 14.23 -7.48
C GLU A 116 -2.23 14.51 -6.88
N ASP A 117 -3.26 13.78 -7.31
CA ASP A 117 -4.64 13.91 -6.83
C ASP A 117 -4.80 13.55 -5.34
N GLN A 118 -3.89 12.74 -4.79
CA GLN A 118 -3.91 12.35 -3.37
C GLN A 118 -3.09 13.28 -2.48
N ARG A 119 -2.16 14.07 -3.05
CA ARG A 119 -1.16 14.86 -2.29
C ARG A 119 -1.80 15.84 -1.33
N GLU A 120 -2.80 16.60 -1.77
CA GLU A 120 -3.45 17.62 -0.94
C GLU A 120 -4.13 17.01 0.29
N ARG A 121 -4.93 15.96 0.08
CA ARG A 121 -5.63 15.25 1.15
C ARG A 121 -4.65 14.59 2.12
N TYR A 122 -3.59 13.99 1.61
CA TYR A 122 -2.56 13.37 2.43
C TYR A 122 -1.85 14.42 3.30
N MET A 123 -1.37 15.50 2.69
CA MET A 123 -0.70 16.61 3.39
C MET A 123 -1.58 17.22 4.48
N LYS A 124 -2.87 17.46 4.20
CA LYS A 124 -3.82 17.97 5.20
C LYS A 124 -3.95 17.06 6.42
N ASN A 125 -4.05 15.75 6.20
CA ASN A 125 -4.13 14.79 7.29
C ASN A 125 -2.79 14.66 8.04
N TYR A 126 -1.66 14.67 7.33
CA TYR A 126 -0.33 14.64 7.92
C TYR A 126 -0.16 15.80 8.91
N LYS A 127 -0.47 17.03 8.47
CA LYS A 127 -0.44 18.24 9.31
C LYS A 127 -1.36 18.12 10.54
N ARG A 128 -2.55 17.53 10.38
CA ARG A 128 -3.47 17.29 11.51
C ARG A 128 -2.88 16.33 12.55
N TYR A 129 -2.27 15.23 12.12
CA TYR A 129 -1.68 14.28 13.05
C TYR A 129 -0.40 14.83 13.69
N PHE A 130 0.45 15.48 12.90
CA PHE A 130 1.69 16.09 13.38
C PHE A 130 1.39 17.16 14.45
N SER A 131 0.45 18.07 14.18
CA SER A 131 0.03 19.09 15.17
C SER A 131 -0.55 18.48 16.45
N ALA A 132 -1.32 17.39 16.36
CA ALA A 132 -1.83 16.67 17.53
C ALA A 132 -0.71 16.01 18.35
N MET A 133 0.33 15.49 17.67
CA MET A 133 1.48 14.85 18.30
C MET A 133 2.33 15.85 19.07
N ILE A 134 2.73 16.97 18.45
CA ILE A 134 3.53 18.01 19.13
C ILE A 134 2.73 18.69 20.27
N ALA A 135 1.41 18.86 20.10
CA ALA A 135 0.54 19.35 21.17
C ALA A 135 0.42 18.36 22.35
N ALA A 136 0.52 17.05 22.10
CA ALA A 136 0.55 16.05 23.16
C ALA A 136 1.91 16.00 23.85
N ASN A 137 3.01 16.12 23.08
CA ASN A 137 4.37 16.17 23.60
C ASN A 137 4.59 17.36 24.54
N SER A 138 4.03 18.53 24.23
CA SER A 138 4.18 19.75 25.07
C SER A 138 3.62 19.63 26.49
N ARG A 139 2.78 18.61 26.75
CA ARG A 139 2.23 18.32 28.09
C ARG A 139 3.08 17.33 28.89
N CYS A 140 4.01 16.64 28.24
CA CYS A 140 4.95 15.74 28.88
C CYS A 140 6.00 16.56 29.60
N ALA A 141 6.45 16.09 30.75
CA ALA A 141 7.50 16.73 31.54
C ALA A 141 8.54 15.71 32.01
N SER A 142 9.76 16.17 32.18
CA SER A 142 10.86 15.43 32.80
C SER A 142 11.21 16.06 34.13
N ALA A 143 11.25 15.27 35.21
CA ALA A 143 11.69 15.75 36.52
C ALA A 143 13.15 16.27 36.51
N MET A 144 13.96 15.85 35.53
CA MET A 144 15.31 16.40 35.33
C MET A 144 15.28 17.85 34.83
N ILE A 145 14.24 18.23 34.08
CA ILE A 145 14.08 19.57 33.49
C ILE A 145 13.25 20.47 34.41
N THR A 146 12.11 19.98 34.89
CA THR A 146 11.18 20.76 35.73
C THR A 146 11.48 20.68 37.23
N GLY A 147 12.46 19.86 37.62
CA GLY A 147 12.80 19.56 39.02
C GLY A 147 11.98 18.42 39.63
N PRO A 148 12.55 17.67 40.60
CA PRO A 148 11.86 16.54 41.24
C PRO A 148 10.87 16.97 42.34
N ALA A 149 11.03 18.18 42.89
CA ALA A 149 10.22 18.66 44.00
C ALA A 149 8.73 18.76 43.60
N ARG A 150 7.87 18.03 44.32
CA ARG A 150 6.41 17.97 44.06
C ARG A 150 6.03 17.53 42.64
N PHE A 151 6.89 16.79 41.96
CA PHE A 151 6.61 16.28 40.61
C PHE A 151 5.47 15.25 40.65
N ASN A 152 4.35 15.55 39.97
CA ASN A 152 3.21 14.64 39.92
C ASN A 152 3.41 13.58 38.84
N THR A 153 4.01 12.46 39.23
CA THR A 153 4.32 11.32 38.33
C THR A 153 3.09 10.77 37.65
N ALA A 154 1.99 10.54 38.39
CA ALA A 154 0.76 9.98 37.83
C ALA A 154 0.11 10.89 36.77
N ARG A 155 0.16 12.22 36.97
CA ARG A 155 -0.30 13.18 35.95
C ARG A 155 0.60 13.16 34.72
N ASN A 156 1.92 13.14 34.92
CA ASN A 156 2.88 13.11 33.82
C ASN A 156 2.77 11.81 33.00
N GLU A 157 2.59 10.67 33.66
CA GLU A 157 2.39 9.38 33.00
C GLU A 157 1.16 9.41 32.08
N LYS A 158 0.06 10.02 32.52
CA LYS A 158 -1.13 10.22 31.65
C LYS A 158 -0.82 11.10 30.44
N ALA A 159 0.01 12.14 30.59
CA ALA A 159 0.43 12.98 29.47
C ALA A 159 1.34 12.21 28.49
N CYS A 160 2.34 11.49 28.99
CA CYS A 160 3.21 10.62 28.19
C CYS A 160 2.42 9.54 27.45
N ASN A 161 1.45 8.90 28.10
CA ASN A 161 0.56 7.93 27.47
C ASN A 161 -0.32 8.56 26.38
N SER A 162 -0.79 9.80 26.57
CA SER A 162 -1.49 10.55 25.52
C SER A 162 -0.59 10.85 24.33
N HIS A 163 0.67 11.22 24.56
CA HIS A 163 1.64 11.46 23.50
C HIS A 163 1.95 10.16 22.75
N ALA A 164 2.26 9.06 23.45
CA ALA A 164 2.49 7.74 22.83
C ALA A 164 1.31 7.31 21.95
N LYS A 165 0.07 7.46 22.43
CA LYS A 165 -1.14 7.18 21.63
C LYS A 165 -1.22 8.04 20.37
N SER A 166 -0.86 9.32 20.45
CA SER A 166 -0.87 10.22 19.28
C SER A 166 0.18 9.82 18.24
N VAL A 167 1.37 9.39 18.68
CA VAL A 167 2.43 8.87 17.81
C VAL A 167 1.96 7.59 17.12
N THR A 168 1.42 6.63 17.87
CA THR A 168 0.87 5.38 17.32
C THR A 168 -0.23 5.67 16.29
N ALA A 169 -1.19 6.53 16.64
CA ALA A 169 -2.28 6.90 15.74
C ALA A 169 -1.78 7.56 14.44
N PHE A 170 -0.74 8.40 14.51
CA PHE A 170 -0.11 8.98 13.33
C PHE A 170 0.54 7.90 12.44
N ARG A 171 1.33 7.00 13.02
CA ARG A 171 2.03 5.94 12.28
C ARG A 171 1.07 4.95 11.63
N GLU A 172 0.06 4.48 12.38
CA GLU A 172 -0.99 3.59 11.86
C GLU A 172 -1.85 4.26 10.78
N TRP A 173 -2.09 5.56 10.89
CA TRP A 173 -2.75 6.31 9.83
C TRP A 173 -1.90 6.37 8.57
N ARG A 174 -0.61 6.77 8.69
CA ARG A 174 0.32 6.88 7.56
C ARG A 174 0.44 5.55 6.82
N GLU A 175 0.65 4.45 7.54
CA GLU A 175 0.73 3.11 6.95
C GLU A 175 -0.54 2.76 6.16
N ARG A 176 -1.72 2.92 6.78
CA ARG A 176 -3.00 2.62 6.11
C ARG A 176 -3.26 3.53 4.91
N ALA A 177 -2.89 4.80 4.99
CA ALA A 177 -3.07 5.75 3.91
C ALA A 177 -2.18 5.41 2.72
N LEU A 178 -0.89 5.15 2.93
CA LEU A 178 0.03 4.75 1.88
C LEU A 178 -0.37 3.40 1.27
N GLU A 179 -0.82 2.45 2.08
CA GLU A 179 -1.31 1.16 1.58
C GLU A 179 -2.58 1.32 0.72
N ALA A 180 -3.50 2.20 1.11
CA ALA A 180 -4.69 2.50 0.34
C ALA A 180 -4.34 3.17 -1.00
N ILE A 181 -3.41 4.12 -0.99
CA ILE A 181 -2.90 4.79 -2.20
C ILE A 181 -2.24 3.76 -3.13
N ARG A 182 -1.38 2.89 -2.60
CA ARG A 182 -0.75 1.81 -3.37
C ARG A 182 -1.78 0.90 -4.03
N LYS A 183 -2.79 0.45 -3.28
CA LYS A 183 -3.87 -0.40 -3.82
C LYS A 183 -4.69 0.32 -4.89
N ALA A 184 -4.94 1.61 -4.71
CA ALA A 184 -5.66 2.41 -5.71
C ALA A 184 -4.84 2.56 -7.00
N ALA A 185 -3.54 2.82 -6.88
CA ALA A 185 -2.63 2.88 -8.02
C ALA A 185 -2.55 1.54 -8.77
N GLU A 186 -2.45 0.42 -8.05
CA GLU A 186 -2.48 -0.93 -8.64
C GLU A 186 -3.83 -1.23 -9.32
N ALA A 187 -4.94 -0.80 -8.75
CA ALA A 187 -6.27 -0.97 -9.33
C ALA A 187 -6.49 -0.09 -10.58
N ALA A 188 -5.85 1.08 -10.64
CA ALA A 188 -5.92 2.01 -11.76
C ALA A 188 -5.01 1.62 -12.95
N LYS A 189 -4.13 0.62 -12.79
CA LYS A 189 -3.29 0.13 -13.90
C LYS A 189 -4.18 -0.31 -15.08
N PRO A 190 -3.88 0.16 -16.31
CA PRO A 190 -4.56 -0.30 -17.52
C PRO A 190 -4.56 -1.83 -17.61
N GLU A 191 -5.64 -2.40 -18.14
CA GLU A 191 -5.80 -3.86 -18.25
C GLU A 191 -4.65 -4.49 -19.03
N GLU A 192 -4.18 -3.84 -20.10
CA GLU A 192 -3.01 -4.27 -20.88
C GLU A 192 -1.72 -4.37 -20.05
N GLN A 193 -1.45 -3.40 -19.19
CA GLN A 193 -0.26 -3.43 -18.31
C GLN A 193 -0.35 -4.58 -17.32
N ARG A 194 -1.55 -4.83 -16.75
CA ARG A 194 -1.79 -5.95 -15.85
C ARG A 194 -1.59 -7.29 -16.55
N LEU A 195 -2.10 -7.42 -17.77
CA LEU A 195 -1.91 -8.61 -18.60
C LEU A 195 -0.44 -8.85 -18.91
N GLU A 196 0.33 -7.81 -19.22
CA GLU A 196 1.77 -7.96 -19.51
C GLU A 196 2.59 -8.31 -18.25
N GLU A 197 2.28 -7.71 -17.10
CA GLU A 197 2.89 -8.08 -15.81
C GLU A 197 2.61 -9.54 -15.45
N GLU A 198 1.36 -9.99 -15.61
CA GLU A 198 0.97 -11.38 -15.37
C GLU A 198 1.62 -12.34 -16.39
N TRP A 199 1.67 -11.94 -17.66
CA TRP A 199 2.38 -12.70 -18.70
C TRP A 199 3.86 -12.87 -18.34
N ARG A 200 4.53 -11.82 -17.88
CA ARG A 200 5.94 -11.89 -17.46
C ARG A 200 6.15 -12.92 -16.34
N LYS A 201 5.23 -13.02 -15.37
CA LYS A 201 5.27 -14.02 -14.31
C LYS A 201 5.09 -15.44 -14.86
N VAL A 202 4.11 -15.65 -15.75
CA VAL A 202 3.86 -16.95 -16.39
C VAL A 202 5.02 -17.36 -17.28
N LYS A 203 5.62 -16.43 -18.01
CA LYS A 203 6.79 -16.66 -18.85
C LYS A 203 7.99 -17.10 -18.02
N ALA A 204 8.33 -16.36 -16.96
CA ALA A 204 9.43 -16.72 -16.06
C ALA A 204 9.24 -18.10 -15.42
N LEU A 205 7.98 -18.45 -15.12
CA LEU A 205 7.63 -19.77 -14.64
C LEU A 205 7.84 -20.87 -15.67
N ILE A 206 7.46 -20.63 -16.92
CA ILE A 206 7.70 -21.57 -18.02
C ILE A 206 9.19 -21.74 -18.23
N ASP A 207 9.97 -20.65 -18.19
CA ASP A 207 11.43 -20.68 -18.34
C ASP A 207 12.12 -21.51 -17.25
N ASP A 208 11.73 -21.32 -15.99
CA ASP A 208 12.26 -22.06 -14.85
C ASP A 208 11.95 -23.57 -14.95
N ALA A 209 10.68 -23.90 -15.25
CA ALA A 209 10.25 -25.28 -15.43
C ALA A 209 10.93 -25.94 -16.64
N ALA A 210 11.00 -25.25 -17.77
CA ALA A 210 11.59 -25.75 -19.00
C ALA A 210 13.10 -25.98 -18.85
N SER A 211 13.82 -25.02 -18.27
CA SER A 211 15.26 -25.12 -18.02
C SER A 211 15.56 -26.28 -17.08
N THR A 212 14.78 -26.44 -16.00
CA THR A 212 14.97 -27.54 -15.05
C THR A 212 14.67 -28.90 -15.69
N ILE A 213 13.59 -29.01 -16.46
CA ILE A 213 13.24 -30.25 -17.16
C ILE A 213 14.32 -30.63 -18.19
N HIS A 214 14.82 -29.64 -18.93
CA HIS A 214 15.92 -29.85 -19.87
C HIS A 214 17.21 -30.28 -19.15
N GLY A 215 17.48 -29.69 -17.98
CA GLY A 215 18.61 -30.08 -17.12
C GLY A 215 18.51 -31.52 -16.62
N ILE A 216 17.31 -31.98 -16.27
CA ILE A 216 17.05 -33.37 -15.87
C ILE A 216 17.29 -34.32 -17.06
N ASP A 217 16.77 -33.97 -18.24
CA ASP A 217 16.93 -34.80 -19.44
C ASP A 217 18.39 -34.91 -19.90
N THR A 218 19.18 -33.87 -19.70
CA THR A 218 20.61 -33.82 -20.06
C THR A 218 21.52 -34.37 -18.95
N GLY A 219 20.97 -34.66 -17.77
CA GLY A 219 21.72 -35.18 -16.62
C GLY A 219 22.55 -34.13 -15.86
N THR A 220 22.41 -32.85 -16.18
CA THR A 220 23.05 -31.73 -15.47
C THR A 220 22.39 -31.47 -14.12
N VAL A 221 21.08 -31.68 -14.02
CA VAL A 221 20.29 -31.58 -12.79
C VAL A 221 19.94 -32.99 -12.32
N ARG A 222 20.31 -33.33 -11.08
CA ARG A 222 20.10 -34.66 -10.47
C ARG A 222 19.21 -34.56 -9.23
N GLY A 223 18.56 -35.68 -8.87
CA GLY A 223 17.71 -35.78 -7.68
C GLY A 223 16.28 -35.26 -7.86
N TYR A 224 15.91 -34.79 -9.05
CA TYR A 224 14.59 -34.25 -9.36
C TYR A 224 13.83 -35.12 -10.36
N SER A 225 12.51 -35.18 -10.22
CA SER A 225 11.62 -35.89 -11.15
C SER A 225 11.00 -34.93 -12.15
N ARG A 226 11.21 -35.22 -13.44
CA ARG A 226 10.61 -34.48 -14.55
C ARG A 226 9.08 -34.33 -14.42
N ALA A 227 8.40 -35.39 -14.01
CA ALA A 227 6.94 -35.41 -13.95
C ALA A 227 6.37 -34.37 -12.98
N LEU A 228 7.11 -34.04 -11.91
CA LEU A 228 6.70 -33.03 -10.92
C LEU A 228 6.69 -31.62 -11.50
N PHE A 229 7.65 -31.28 -12.35
CA PHE A 229 7.69 -29.97 -13.01
C PHE A 229 6.59 -29.83 -14.06
N VAL A 230 6.34 -30.90 -14.84
CA VAL A 230 5.23 -30.91 -15.81
C VAL A 230 3.88 -30.80 -15.10
N SER A 231 3.67 -31.51 -14.00
CA SER A 231 2.41 -31.44 -13.24
C SER A 231 2.23 -30.10 -12.55
N ASN A 232 3.29 -29.50 -12.00
CA ASN A 232 3.24 -28.16 -11.41
C ASN A 232 2.88 -27.09 -12.44
N LEU A 233 3.52 -27.14 -13.61
CA LEU A 233 3.24 -26.26 -14.74
C LEU A 233 1.77 -26.40 -15.19
N ALA A 234 1.29 -27.64 -15.36
CA ALA A 234 -0.11 -27.91 -15.70
C ALA A 234 -1.06 -27.34 -14.66
N GLY A 235 -0.79 -27.57 -13.37
CA GLY A 235 -1.62 -27.09 -12.27
C GLY A 235 -1.71 -25.57 -12.22
N ARG A 236 -0.60 -24.87 -12.41
CA ARG A 236 -0.58 -23.40 -12.41
C ARG A 236 -1.28 -22.81 -13.63
N LEU A 237 -1.07 -23.38 -14.83
CA LEU A 237 -1.81 -22.96 -16.03
C LEU A 237 -3.31 -23.26 -15.93
N SER A 238 -3.69 -24.37 -15.29
CA SER A 238 -5.10 -24.70 -15.04
C SER A 238 -5.84 -23.62 -14.25
N THR A 239 -5.17 -22.91 -13.33
CA THR A 239 -5.77 -21.76 -12.63
C THR A 239 -6.20 -20.66 -13.59
N TYR A 240 -5.37 -20.32 -14.59
CA TYR A 240 -5.71 -19.33 -15.61
C TYR A 240 -6.86 -19.80 -16.51
N VAL A 241 -6.91 -21.10 -16.82
CA VAL A 241 -8.04 -21.72 -17.54
C VAL A 241 -9.34 -21.55 -16.75
N ASN A 242 -9.32 -21.86 -15.45
CA ASN A 242 -10.49 -21.76 -14.58
C ASN A 242 -10.98 -20.31 -14.40
N HIS A 243 -10.10 -19.33 -14.56
CA HIS A 243 -10.46 -17.92 -14.56
C HIS A 243 -10.86 -17.38 -15.94
N GLY A 244 -10.78 -18.18 -17.01
CA GLY A 244 -11.13 -17.72 -18.36
C GLY A 244 -10.10 -16.79 -19.00
N ASN A 245 -8.84 -16.79 -18.53
CA ASN A 245 -7.77 -15.94 -19.05
C ASN A 245 -7.20 -16.51 -20.36
N VAL A 246 -7.96 -16.37 -21.45
CA VAL A 246 -7.63 -16.93 -22.77
C VAL A 246 -6.31 -16.39 -23.31
N GLU A 247 -6.06 -15.08 -23.21
CA GLU A 247 -4.86 -14.46 -23.78
C GLU A 247 -3.57 -14.99 -23.14
N ILE A 248 -3.52 -15.07 -21.81
CA ILE A 248 -2.37 -15.62 -21.08
C ILE A 248 -2.12 -17.08 -21.46
N ILE A 249 -3.19 -17.87 -21.60
CA ILE A 249 -3.08 -19.28 -22.00
C ILE A 249 -2.58 -19.41 -23.43
N ASP A 250 -3.11 -18.63 -24.38
CA ASP A 250 -2.66 -18.66 -25.77
C ASP A 250 -1.18 -18.29 -25.89
N ARG A 251 -0.74 -17.23 -25.19
CA ARG A 251 0.69 -16.86 -25.10
C ARG A 251 1.53 -17.98 -24.47
N ALA A 252 1.07 -18.59 -23.38
CA ALA A 252 1.77 -19.67 -22.70
C ALA A 252 1.95 -20.91 -23.59
N ILE A 253 0.91 -21.31 -24.33
CA ILE A 253 0.98 -22.47 -25.23
C ILE A 253 1.90 -22.19 -26.42
N ALA A 254 1.84 -20.98 -27.01
CA ALA A 254 2.77 -20.57 -28.05
C ALA A 254 4.22 -20.66 -27.55
N TYR A 255 4.50 -20.13 -26.36
CA TYR A 255 5.84 -20.13 -25.79
C TYR A 255 6.34 -21.53 -25.42
N LEU A 256 5.46 -22.42 -24.96
CA LEU A 256 5.80 -23.83 -24.75
C LEU A 256 6.14 -24.56 -26.05
N ARG A 257 5.47 -24.22 -27.16
CA ARG A 257 5.81 -24.77 -28.48
C ARG A 257 7.18 -24.31 -28.93
N GLU A 258 7.53 -23.03 -28.71
CA GLU A 258 8.88 -22.52 -28.99
C GLU A 258 9.94 -23.27 -28.19
N TRP A 259 9.72 -23.46 -26.89
CA TRP A 259 10.61 -24.24 -26.03
C TRP A 259 10.77 -25.68 -26.54
N ASN A 260 9.66 -26.34 -26.87
CA ASN A 260 9.68 -27.70 -27.42
C ASN A 260 10.44 -27.80 -28.75
N ALA A 261 10.43 -26.75 -29.59
CA ALA A 261 11.14 -26.72 -30.86
C ALA A 261 12.66 -26.55 -30.69
N LYS A 262 13.11 -25.88 -29.61
CA LYS A 262 14.53 -25.62 -29.34
C LYS A 262 15.31 -26.85 -28.87
N ILE A 263 14.62 -27.85 -28.33
CA ILE A 263 15.25 -28.99 -27.64
C ILE A 263 14.86 -30.33 -28.26
N LYS A 264 15.77 -31.31 -28.20
CA LYS A 264 15.56 -32.63 -28.80
C LYS A 264 14.41 -33.42 -28.17
N LYS A 265 14.26 -33.33 -26.83
CA LYS A 265 13.18 -33.97 -26.08
C LYS A 265 12.23 -32.88 -25.60
N PRO A 266 10.98 -32.80 -26.11
CA PRO A 266 10.07 -31.71 -25.81
C PRO A 266 9.79 -31.65 -24.31
N ILE A 267 9.67 -30.46 -23.71
CA ILE A 267 9.35 -30.23 -22.30
C ILE A 267 7.98 -30.83 -21.94
N VAL A 268 6.99 -30.61 -22.80
CA VAL A 268 5.67 -31.24 -22.71
C VAL A 268 5.31 -31.81 -24.07
N THR A 269 4.92 -33.09 -24.12
CA THR A 269 4.53 -33.73 -25.37
C THR A 269 3.20 -33.18 -25.87
N ALA A 270 3.00 -33.10 -27.19
CA ALA A 270 1.78 -32.56 -27.80
C ALA A 270 0.48 -33.28 -27.38
N ARG A 271 0.59 -34.52 -26.87
CA ARG A 271 -0.55 -35.32 -26.36
C ARG A 271 -1.03 -34.89 -24.97
N HIS A 272 -0.26 -34.06 -24.26
CA HIS A 272 -0.60 -33.64 -22.91
C HIS A 272 -1.82 -32.71 -22.90
N SER A 273 -2.63 -32.79 -21.84
CA SER A 273 -3.88 -32.02 -21.70
C SER A 273 -3.67 -30.50 -21.71
N ILE A 274 -2.47 -30.02 -21.34
CA ILE A 274 -2.07 -28.60 -21.43
C ILE A 274 -2.39 -28.01 -22.82
N PHE A 275 -2.18 -28.76 -23.91
CA PHE A 275 -2.42 -28.24 -25.25
C PHE A 275 -3.91 -28.09 -25.60
N LYS A 276 -4.82 -28.59 -24.75
CA LYS A 276 -6.27 -28.36 -24.84
C LYS A 276 -6.74 -27.16 -24.00
N TYR A 277 -5.84 -26.54 -23.22
CA TYR A 277 -6.18 -25.43 -22.33
C TYR A 277 -6.74 -24.20 -23.06
N PRO A 278 -6.28 -23.82 -24.26
CA PRO A 278 -6.91 -22.74 -25.03
C PRO A 278 -8.41 -22.92 -25.24
N GLU A 279 -8.83 -24.12 -25.67
CA GLU A 279 -10.24 -24.44 -25.92
C GLU A 279 -11.04 -24.45 -24.61
N LEU A 280 -10.47 -24.99 -23.54
CA LEU A 280 -11.10 -25.00 -22.22
C LEU A 280 -11.27 -23.58 -21.66
N ALA A 281 -10.26 -22.72 -21.82
CA ALA A 281 -10.28 -21.35 -21.34
C ALA A 281 -11.38 -20.53 -22.06
N ARG A 282 -11.53 -20.71 -23.39
CA ARG A 282 -12.61 -20.06 -24.16
C ARG A 282 -13.99 -20.52 -23.68
N LYS A 283 -14.20 -21.82 -23.46
CA LYS A 283 -15.47 -22.34 -22.92
C LYS A 283 -15.78 -21.79 -21.52
N VAL A 284 -14.76 -21.57 -20.69
CA VAL A 284 -14.94 -20.96 -19.37
C VAL A 284 -15.30 -19.47 -19.51
N GLN A 285 -14.59 -18.74 -20.37
CA GLN A 285 -14.85 -17.32 -20.65
C GLN A 285 -16.25 -17.10 -21.22
N GLU A 286 -16.67 -17.89 -22.21
CA GLU A 286 -18.03 -17.85 -22.78
C GLU A 286 -19.09 -18.05 -21.70
N LYS A 287 -18.94 -19.07 -20.85
CA LYS A 287 -19.87 -19.32 -19.74
C LYS A 287 -19.89 -18.17 -18.73
N GLN A 288 -18.76 -17.51 -18.48
CA GLN A 288 -18.70 -16.36 -17.59
C GLN A 288 -19.39 -15.14 -18.23
N GLN A 289 -19.18 -14.88 -19.52
CA GLN A 289 -19.85 -13.82 -20.26
C GLN A 289 -21.36 -14.05 -20.35
N GLU A 290 -21.80 -15.28 -20.62
CA GLU A 290 -23.22 -15.66 -20.61
C GLU A 290 -23.88 -15.47 -19.24
N ARG A 291 -23.13 -15.65 -18.16
CA ARG A 291 -23.63 -15.40 -16.80
C ARG A 291 -23.72 -13.91 -16.50
N ALA A 292 -22.70 -13.15 -16.91
CA ALA A 292 -22.65 -11.70 -16.71
C ALA A 292 -23.67 -10.94 -17.57
N SER A 293 -24.03 -11.46 -18.75
CA SER A 293 -25.02 -10.84 -19.63
C SER A 293 -26.47 -11.11 -19.24
N ARG A 294 -26.71 -12.07 -18.33
CA ARG A 294 -28.06 -12.37 -17.84
C ARG A 294 -28.46 -11.39 -16.75
N GLU A 295 -29.57 -10.71 -16.97
CA GLU A 295 -30.18 -9.87 -15.94
C GLU A 295 -30.63 -10.70 -14.74
N ASN A 296 -30.42 -10.14 -13.56
CA ASN A 296 -30.85 -10.77 -12.31
C ASN A 296 -32.36 -10.92 -12.30
N ARG A 297 -32.82 -12.13 -11.99
CA ARG A 297 -34.25 -12.41 -11.85
C ARG A 297 -34.65 -12.33 -10.38
N GLU A 298 -35.62 -11.49 -10.07
CA GLU A 298 -36.19 -11.39 -8.72
C GLU A 298 -37.57 -12.03 -8.66
N ILE A 299 -37.81 -12.82 -7.62
CA ILE A 299 -39.12 -13.45 -7.36
C ILE A 299 -39.54 -13.11 -5.93
N PRO A 300 -40.62 -12.34 -5.74
CA PRO A 300 -41.10 -12.00 -4.40
C PRO A 300 -41.73 -13.21 -3.69
N PHE A 301 -41.61 -13.25 -2.37
CA PHE A 301 -42.31 -14.21 -1.50
C PHE A 301 -42.78 -13.52 -0.21
N ASN A 302 -43.59 -14.21 0.60
CA ASN A 302 -44.06 -13.63 1.85
C ASN A 302 -42.88 -13.45 2.85
N GLY A 303 -42.52 -12.19 3.12
CA GLY A 303 -41.41 -11.84 4.01
C GLY A 303 -40.09 -11.50 3.30
N GLY A 304 -40.04 -11.48 1.96
CA GLY A 304 -38.81 -11.15 1.24
C GLY A 304 -38.85 -11.35 -0.28
N LYS A 305 -37.66 -11.47 -0.89
CA LYS A 305 -37.47 -11.83 -2.29
C LYS A 305 -36.31 -12.79 -2.50
N VAL A 306 -36.47 -13.67 -3.48
CA VAL A 306 -35.41 -14.54 -4.00
C VAL A 306 -34.79 -13.85 -5.20
N VAL A 307 -33.47 -13.69 -5.20
CA VAL A 307 -32.72 -13.08 -6.29
C VAL A 307 -31.80 -14.12 -6.90
N TYR A 308 -32.00 -14.38 -8.19
CA TYR A 308 -31.09 -15.14 -9.03
C TYR A 308 -29.99 -14.18 -9.48
N ASN A 309 -28.90 -14.13 -8.72
CA ASN A 309 -27.74 -13.32 -9.06
C ASN A 309 -26.84 -14.14 -9.99
N PHE A 310 -27.02 -13.95 -11.30
CA PHE A 310 -26.30 -14.71 -12.32
C PHE A 310 -24.84 -14.28 -12.40
N GLU A 311 -24.56 -12.99 -12.19
CA GLU A 311 -23.21 -12.42 -12.16
C GLU A 311 -22.36 -13.08 -11.06
N GLU A 312 -22.88 -13.19 -9.83
CA GLU A 312 -22.16 -13.82 -8.71
C GLU A 312 -22.27 -15.36 -8.68
N ASP A 313 -23.05 -15.98 -9.57
CA ASP A 313 -23.43 -17.41 -9.50
C ASP A 313 -24.02 -17.76 -8.11
N ARG A 314 -24.94 -16.93 -7.62
CA ARG A 314 -25.57 -17.04 -6.30
C ARG A 314 -27.09 -16.98 -6.36
N LEU A 315 -27.73 -17.87 -5.62
CA LEU A 315 -29.14 -17.73 -5.24
C LEU A 315 -29.19 -17.02 -3.88
N GLN A 316 -29.77 -15.82 -3.86
CA GLN A 316 -29.81 -14.94 -2.69
C GLN A 316 -31.24 -14.84 -2.15
N LEU A 317 -31.40 -14.99 -0.85
CA LEU A 317 -32.66 -14.80 -0.15
C LEU A 317 -32.55 -13.52 0.69
N LEU A 318 -33.29 -12.50 0.29
CA LEU A 318 -33.37 -11.22 1.00
C LEU A 318 -34.68 -11.20 1.78
N PHE A 319 -34.58 -11.03 3.10
CA PHE A 319 -35.73 -10.90 3.98
C PHE A 319 -35.95 -9.43 4.33
N GLY A 320 -37.21 -9.01 4.44
CA GLY A 320 -37.56 -7.62 4.82
C GLY A 320 -37.24 -7.28 6.28
N ALA A 321 -37.15 -8.29 7.14
CA ALA A 321 -36.70 -8.19 8.52
C ALA A 321 -35.76 -9.36 8.84
N VAL A 322 -35.02 -9.26 9.96
CA VAL A 322 -34.15 -10.36 10.41
C VAL A 322 -35.02 -11.60 10.69
N PRO A 323 -34.79 -12.73 9.99
CA PRO A 323 -35.59 -13.94 10.20
C PRO A 323 -35.37 -14.49 11.61
N ASP A 324 -36.41 -15.14 12.15
CA ASP A 324 -36.38 -15.72 13.50
C ASP A 324 -35.32 -16.84 13.66
N SER A 325 -35.15 -17.32 14.89
CA SER A 325 -34.14 -18.35 15.19
C SER A 325 -34.37 -19.67 14.43
N ASP A 326 -35.63 -20.07 14.26
CA ASP A 326 -36.00 -21.35 13.65
C ASP A 326 -35.78 -21.31 12.14
N MET A 327 -36.16 -20.21 11.48
CA MET A 327 -35.91 -19.96 10.08
C MET A 327 -34.40 -19.88 9.78
N ARG A 328 -33.62 -19.20 10.63
CA ARG A 328 -32.15 -19.18 10.50
C ARG A 328 -31.54 -20.58 10.64
N THR A 329 -32.10 -21.43 11.49
CA THR A 329 -31.67 -22.82 11.65
C THR A 329 -32.01 -23.65 10.41
N LYS A 330 -33.21 -23.50 9.83
CA LYS A 330 -33.60 -24.14 8.56
C LYS A 330 -32.69 -23.73 7.40
N LEU A 331 -32.40 -22.43 7.27
CA LEU A 331 -31.50 -21.89 6.24
C LEU A 331 -30.10 -22.50 6.33
N LYS A 332 -29.53 -22.56 7.54
CA LYS A 332 -28.22 -23.19 7.76
C LYS A 332 -28.24 -24.68 7.43
N ARG A 333 -29.30 -25.40 7.79
CA ARG A 333 -29.48 -26.83 7.47
C ARG A 333 -29.50 -27.08 5.95
N GLU A 334 -30.07 -26.16 5.20
CA GLU A 334 -30.10 -26.18 3.72
C GLU A 334 -28.89 -25.48 3.07
N ALA A 335 -27.82 -25.29 3.85
CA ALA A 335 -26.52 -24.75 3.43
C ALA A 335 -26.54 -23.31 2.90
N PHE A 336 -27.55 -22.51 3.25
CA PHE A 336 -27.50 -21.06 3.04
C PHE A 336 -26.59 -20.40 4.07
N LYS A 337 -25.69 -19.52 3.61
CA LYS A 337 -24.76 -18.76 4.44
C LYS A 337 -25.12 -17.27 4.42
N TRP A 338 -25.05 -16.61 5.58
CA TRP A 338 -25.25 -15.17 5.68
C TRP A 338 -24.08 -14.40 5.06
N SER A 339 -24.38 -13.42 4.21
CA SER A 339 -23.43 -12.48 3.62
C SER A 339 -23.67 -11.08 4.16
N PRO A 340 -22.80 -10.54 5.04
CA PRO A 340 -22.95 -9.17 5.56
C PRO A 340 -22.89 -8.11 4.46
N ARG A 341 -22.08 -8.33 3.42
CA ARG A 341 -21.91 -7.42 2.29
C ARG A 341 -23.18 -7.27 1.45
N ASN A 342 -23.84 -8.40 1.16
CA ASN A 342 -25.04 -8.43 0.32
C ASN A 342 -26.33 -8.40 1.16
N GLN A 343 -26.19 -8.41 2.50
CA GLN A 343 -27.28 -8.52 3.47
C GLN A 343 -28.28 -9.63 3.13
N ALA A 344 -27.77 -10.77 2.66
CA ALA A 344 -28.57 -11.85 2.12
C ALA A 344 -28.09 -13.23 2.62
N TRP A 345 -29.03 -14.17 2.71
CA TRP A 345 -28.72 -15.59 2.85
C TRP A 345 -28.49 -16.18 1.47
N GLN A 346 -27.30 -16.72 1.22
CA GLN A 346 -26.92 -17.13 -0.14
C GLN A 346 -26.19 -18.46 -0.21
N ARG A 347 -26.31 -19.12 -1.38
CA ARG A 347 -25.52 -20.30 -1.78
C ARG A 347 -25.31 -20.31 -3.29
N GLN A 348 -24.43 -21.17 -3.79
CA GLN A 348 -24.15 -21.27 -5.22
C GLN A 348 -25.43 -21.60 -6.02
N LEU A 349 -25.64 -20.85 -7.12
CA LEU A 349 -26.80 -21.02 -7.99
C LEU A 349 -26.73 -22.38 -8.69
N THR A 350 -27.57 -23.29 -8.22
CA THR A 350 -27.69 -24.66 -8.73
C THR A 350 -29.16 -25.07 -8.70
N SER A 351 -29.54 -26.09 -9.46
CA SER A 351 -30.90 -26.65 -9.39
C SER A 351 -31.26 -27.09 -7.96
N ASN A 352 -30.28 -27.60 -7.20
CA ASN A 352 -30.45 -27.95 -5.80
C ASN A 352 -30.68 -26.71 -4.91
N ALA A 353 -30.02 -25.59 -5.18
CA ALA A 353 -30.26 -24.35 -4.44
C ALA A 353 -31.69 -23.84 -4.61
N VAL A 354 -32.24 -23.91 -5.83
CA VAL A 354 -33.63 -23.52 -6.10
C VAL A 354 -34.60 -24.43 -5.35
N ARG A 355 -34.42 -25.76 -5.42
CA ARG A 355 -35.25 -26.70 -4.67
C ARG A 355 -35.15 -26.48 -3.16
N ALA A 356 -33.96 -26.20 -2.64
CA ALA A 356 -33.75 -25.90 -1.24
C ALA A 356 -34.47 -24.60 -0.81
N ALA A 357 -34.44 -23.55 -1.64
CA ALA A 357 -35.20 -22.34 -1.40
C ALA A 357 -36.71 -22.62 -1.37
N CYS A 358 -37.23 -23.40 -2.32
CA CYS A 358 -38.64 -23.83 -2.33
C CYS A 358 -39.02 -24.57 -1.04
N ARG A 359 -38.16 -25.47 -0.53
CA ARG A 359 -38.39 -26.20 0.74
C ARG A 359 -38.37 -25.33 1.98
N VAL A 360 -37.46 -24.35 2.04
CA VAL A 360 -37.33 -23.47 3.22
C VAL A 360 -38.46 -22.45 3.27
N LEU A 361 -38.82 -21.90 2.12
CA LEU A 361 -39.80 -20.82 2.00
C LEU A 361 -41.23 -21.33 1.74
N ASN A 362 -41.41 -22.62 1.47
CA ASN A 362 -42.67 -23.23 1.05
C ASN A 362 -43.32 -22.51 -0.15
N ILE A 363 -42.52 -22.23 -1.18
CA ILE A 363 -42.94 -21.56 -2.42
C ILE A 363 -42.56 -22.39 -3.66
N THR A 364 -43.08 -21.99 -4.82
CA THR A 364 -42.69 -22.52 -6.14
C THR A 364 -41.94 -21.43 -6.92
N LEU A 365 -40.74 -21.75 -7.42
CA LEU A 365 -39.81 -20.83 -8.10
C LEU A 365 -39.54 -21.24 -9.54
#